data_AF-A0A7X9FRU0-F1
#
_entry.id   AF-A0A7X9FRU0-F1
#
_cell.length_a   1.000
_cell.length_b   1.000
_cell.length_c   1.000
_cell.angle_alpha   90.00
_cell.angle_beta   90.00
_cell.angle_gamma   90.00
#
_symmetry.space_group_name_H-M   'P 1'
#
loop_
_entity.id
_entity.type
_entity.pdbx_description
1 polymer ?
#
loop_
_entity_poly.entity_id
_entity_poly.type
_entity_poly.pdbx_seq_one_letter_code
_entity_poly.pdbx_strand_id
1 'polypeptide(L)'
;MQQTLEGWEKYLRSYLGHIRLLGEIPLDESEIQFIGDLVKGLIKTQGLTYATKVLTTEYKLTFVKLLAAYASINIAQGFWDTFSQSIGIQNKHQLYNHEWHKLFISIISGLGLETFNYPGADIYVTSIRIHGGIPAYSLPDFFEYMLLPSVEKNYWRDLPAEEFILKALSGEFRYYGDQTVINFFEYSGPVGIDYLKASQQMVRNFKEKGYFDPTPGMSLPAYVVDDYEQFLQRKVEEKLGESAPRVFFDFYEKSITVAFPKLFISPNLVDNDLLWKIFIPSSGFKEEIPVRLIRAGINIFASEDQFQIKEPTEEIILSLISKGKANQGETMHRFWKIPVFPGDGKSPLVIWQNIQEQPTLLHWCQKIPAEMMAVMLPTECNIYVNGEEKRLGEFSQLQDAFSDWKLEVWDFTNANYILVERDNDFPWPAIPIKAKPPEIAFVDCVPFSRDKDPDGSLLFVNQIPSLQFPIQKDSTNLDKWRVTLVSEGIEHSLNVTFTLEEVREQISFIESHSILDIREYFKKSPVIGTYKAEIKGPFGFEQI
;
A
#
# COMPACT_ATOMS: atom_id res chain seq x y z
N MET A 1 22.43 0.40 -1.48
CA MET A 1 23.12 1.67 -1.82
C MET A 1 22.24 2.91 -1.60
N GLN A 2 20.97 2.79 -1.17
CA GLN A 2 20.13 3.95 -0.79
C GLN A 2 20.60 4.69 0.47
N GLN A 3 21.69 4.28 1.12
CA GLN A 3 22.16 4.88 2.38
C GLN A 3 22.93 6.21 2.21
N THR A 4 22.95 6.80 1.01
CA THR A 4 23.66 8.06 0.72
C THR A 4 22.78 9.01 -0.09
N LEU A 5 23.12 10.30 -0.09
CA LEU A 5 22.42 11.31 -0.91
C LEU A 5 22.50 10.98 -2.42
N GLU A 6 23.64 10.50 -2.90
CA GLU A 6 23.80 10.06 -4.29
C GLU A 6 22.91 8.86 -4.63
N GLY A 7 22.82 7.89 -3.71
CA GLY A 7 21.93 6.74 -3.85
C GLY A 7 20.46 7.15 -3.96
N TRP A 8 20.01 8.06 -3.10
CA TRP A 8 18.66 8.63 -3.16
C TRP A 8 18.43 9.41 -4.45
N GLU A 9 19.37 10.25 -4.87
CA GLU A 9 19.24 11.01 -6.11
C GLU A 9 19.08 10.10 -7.32
N LYS A 10 19.86 9.01 -7.40
CA LYS A 10 19.76 8.02 -8.47
C LYS A 10 18.41 7.29 -8.45
N TYR A 11 17.95 6.88 -7.26
CA TYR A 11 16.65 6.24 -7.08
C TYR A 11 15.49 7.17 -7.51
N LEU A 12 15.48 8.42 -7.04
CA LEU A 12 14.42 9.38 -7.39
C LEU A 12 14.43 9.71 -8.88
N ARG A 13 15.60 9.72 -9.51
CA ARG A 13 15.75 10.03 -10.94
C ARG A 13 15.06 9.04 -11.85
N SER A 14 14.95 7.77 -11.48
CA SER A 14 14.25 6.77 -12.30
C SER A 14 12.75 7.06 -12.45
N TYR A 15 12.17 7.91 -11.60
CA TYR A 15 10.77 8.30 -11.67
C TYR A 15 10.51 9.48 -12.60
N LEU A 16 11.55 10.21 -13.01
CA LEU A 16 11.37 11.33 -13.93
C LEU A 16 10.82 10.85 -15.28
N GLY A 17 9.78 11.52 -15.77
CA GLY A 17 9.04 11.11 -16.97
C GLY A 17 7.85 10.19 -16.69
N HIS A 18 7.76 9.62 -15.47
CA HIS A 18 6.67 8.74 -15.06
C HIS A 18 5.74 9.37 -14.00
N ILE A 19 6.05 10.57 -13.52
CA ILE A 19 5.32 11.25 -12.45
C ILE A 19 4.94 12.67 -12.86
N ARG A 20 3.85 13.19 -12.29
CA ARG A 20 3.49 14.62 -12.35
C ARG A 20 3.84 15.36 -11.07
N LEU A 21 3.61 14.71 -9.93
CA LEU A 21 3.86 15.21 -8.58
C LEU A 21 4.90 14.37 -7.86
N LEU A 22 5.65 14.99 -6.95
CA LEU A 22 6.66 14.29 -6.16
C LEU A 22 6.03 13.24 -5.23
N GLY A 23 4.79 13.44 -4.78
CA GLY A 23 4.02 12.54 -3.93
C GLY A 23 3.72 11.19 -4.56
N GLU A 24 3.83 11.09 -5.90
CA GLU A 24 3.70 9.81 -6.62
C GLU A 24 4.90 8.88 -6.38
N ILE A 25 6.04 9.43 -5.94
CA ILE A 25 7.19 8.61 -5.56
C ILE A 25 6.91 7.99 -4.18
N PRO A 26 6.89 6.66 -4.08
CA PRO A 26 6.55 5.95 -2.85
C PRO A 26 7.67 6.07 -1.82
N LEU A 27 7.54 7.02 -0.90
CA LEU A 27 8.37 7.11 0.30
C LEU A 27 7.51 6.95 1.55
N ASP A 28 8.01 6.19 2.53
CA ASP A 28 7.44 6.13 3.86
C ASP A 28 8.11 7.13 4.82
N GLU A 29 7.52 7.32 6.00
CA GLU A 29 8.05 8.26 7.00
C GLU A 29 9.49 7.93 7.45
N SER A 30 9.85 6.64 7.49
CA SER A 30 11.19 6.23 7.90
C SER A 30 12.24 6.63 6.87
N GLU A 31 11.93 6.50 5.58
CA GLU A 31 12.77 6.95 4.47
C GLU A 31 12.86 8.49 4.44
N ILE A 32 11.76 9.20 4.69
CA ILE A 32 11.75 10.67 4.78
C ILE A 32 12.67 11.14 5.90
N GLN A 33 12.55 10.52 7.09
CA GLN A 33 13.39 10.82 8.24
C GLN A 33 14.87 10.53 7.94
N PHE A 34 15.16 9.39 7.31
CA PHE A 34 16.51 9.00 6.94
C PHE A 34 17.15 9.98 5.95
N ILE A 35 16.42 10.42 4.91
CA ILE A 35 16.89 11.47 4.00
C ILE A 35 17.13 12.78 4.76
N GLY A 36 16.24 13.13 5.68
CA GLY A 36 16.39 14.30 6.56
C GLY A 36 17.67 14.24 7.40
N ASP A 37 18.00 13.08 7.96
CA ASP A 37 19.22 12.87 8.75
C ASP A 37 20.50 12.94 7.90
N LEU A 38 20.48 12.46 6.66
CA LEU A 38 21.58 12.65 5.71
C LEU A 38 21.81 14.13 5.41
N VAL A 39 20.74 14.89 5.17
CA VAL A 39 20.81 16.34 4.92
C VAL A 39 21.32 17.07 6.17
N LYS A 40 20.84 16.71 7.35
CA LYS A 40 21.32 17.23 8.64
C LYS A 40 22.81 16.96 8.84
N GLY A 41 23.26 15.75 8.50
CA GLY A 41 24.68 15.37 8.52
C GLY A 41 25.52 16.24 7.59
N LEU A 42 25.06 16.49 6.36
CA LEU A 42 25.72 17.37 5.40
C LEU A 42 25.81 18.82 5.92
N ILE A 43 24.73 19.35 6.47
CA ILE A 43 24.70 20.72 7.04
C ILE A 43 25.64 20.83 8.23
N LYS A 44 25.64 19.84 9.13
CA LYS A 44 26.50 19.84 10.32
C LYS A 44 27.99 19.78 9.96
N THR A 45 28.35 19.05 8.91
CA THR A 45 29.75 18.83 8.51
C THR A 45 30.31 19.92 7.61
N GLN A 46 29.51 20.45 6.67
CA GLN A 46 29.98 21.38 5.63
C GLN A 46 29.38 22.79 5.74
N GLY A 47 28.42 23.00 6.63
CA GLY A 47 27.69 24.25 6.78
C GLY A 47 26.56 24.44 5.76
N LEU A 48 25.58 25.27 6.13
CA LEU A 48 24.33 25.44 5.36
C LEU A 48 24.55 25.98 3.94
N THR A 49 25.48 26.92 3.75
CA THR A 49 25.75 27.50 2.43
C THR A 49 26.24 26.45 1.43
N TYR A 50 27.22 25.63 1.84
CA TYR A 50 27.75 24.58 0.98
C TYR A 50 26.71 23.48 0.76
N ALA A 51 26.05 23.04 1.84
CA ALA A 51 24.98 22.04 1.75
C ALA A 51 23.87 22.48 0.79
N THR A 52 23.41 23.74 0.86
CA THR A 52 22.41 24.29 -0.07
C THR A 52 22.88 24.23 -1.51
N LYS A 53 24.13 24.62 -1.78
CA LYS A 53 24.70 24.54 -3.13
C LYS A 53 24.66 23.12 -3.65
N VAL A 54 25.21 22.16 -2.90
CA VAL A 54 25.27 20.75 -3.31
C VAL A 54 23.87 20.15 -3.51
N LEU A 55 22.94 20.38 -2.58
CA LEU A 55 21.56 19.90 -2.68
C LEU A 55 20.83 20.48 -3.90
N THR A 56 21.14 21.71 -4.31
CA THR A 56 20.45 22.37 -5.42
C THR A 56 21.17 22.22 -6.76
N THR A 57 22.38 21.67 -6.79
CA THR A 57 23.13 21.41 -8.03
C THR A 57 23.27 19.93 -8.33
N GLU A 58 23.59 19.11 -7.33
CA GLU A 58 23.95 17.69 -7.49
C GLU A 58 22.81 16.77 -7.03
N TYR A 59 22.14 17.10 -5.93
CA TYR A 59 21.07 16.26 -5.33
C TYR A 59 19.68 16.91 -5.39
N LYS A 60 19.34 17.45 -6.58
CA LYS A 60 18.16 18.28 -6.80
C LYS A 60 16.86 17.56 -6.48
N LEU A 61 16.72 16.30 -6.91
CA LEU A 61 15.51 15.52 -6.66
C LEU A 61 15.37 15.17 -5.19
N THR A 62 16.48 14.78 -4.55
CA THR A 62 16.54 14.49 -3.12
C THR A 62 16.09 15.70 -2.30
N PHE A 63 16.58 16.88 -2.68
CA PHE A 63 16.19 18.15 -2.06
C PHE A 63 14.69 18.45 -2.17
N VAL A 64 14.14 18.46 -3.38
CA VAL A 64 12.72 18.79 -3.56
C VAL A 64 11.80 17.70 -3.02
N LYS A 65 12.16 16.42 -3.15
CA LYS A 65 11.37 15.32 -2.59
C LYS A 65 11.34 15.35 -1.07
N LEU A 66 12.46 15.63 -0.41
CA LEU A 66 12.47 15.80 1.06
C LEU A 66 11.51 16.92 1.50
N LEU A 67 11.54 18.09 0.84
CA LEU A 67 10.63 19.19 1.17
C LEU A 67 9.16 18.81 0.97
N ALA A 68 8.82 18.23 -0.18
CA ALA A 68 7.45 17.84 -0.52
C ALA A 68 6.92 16.73 0.40
N ALA A 69 7.73 15.69 0.64
CA ALA A 69 7.36 14.57 1.50
C ALA A 69 7.28 14.99 2.98
N TYR A 70 8.16 15.87 3.45
CA TYR A 70 8.02 16.44 4.78
C TYR A 70 6.73 17.27 4.90
N ALA A 71 6.36 18.01 3.85
CA ALA A 71 5.16 18.83 3.85
C ALA A 71 3.85 18.02 3.89
N SER A 72 3.86 16.77 3.39
CA SER A 72 2.70 15.88 3.48
C SER A 72 2.48 15.37 4.90
N ILE A 73 3.55 15.06 5.64
CA ILE A 73 3.47 14.53 7.02
C ILE A 73 3.42 15.63 8.09
N ASN A 74 3.82 16.86 7.75
CA ASN A 74 3.93 17.94 8.73
C ASN A 74 2.60 18.62 9.04
N ILE A 75 2.21 18.52 10.31
CA ILE A 75 0.97 19.03 10.90
C ILE A 75 1.09 20.42 11.50
N ALA A 76 2.31 20.98 11.59
CA ALA A 76 2.52 22.26 12.23
C ALA A 76 2.13 23.43 11.32
N GLN A 77 1.53 24.46 11.93
CA GLN A 77 1.17 25.71 11.26
C GLN A 77 2.41 26.42 10.67
N GLY A 78 3.57 26.29 11.31
CA GLY A 78 4.86 26.77 10.82
C GLY A 78 5.64 25.69 10.08
N PHE A 79 5.45 25.58 8.76
CA PHE A 79 6.17 24.61 7.94
C PHE A 79 7.70 24.77 8.06
N TRP A 80 8.21 25.98 7.82
CA TRP A 80 9.65 26.23 7.83
C TRP A 80 10.28 26.14 9.22
N ASP A 81 9.51 26.43 10.28
CA ASP A 81 9.99 26.30 11.66
C ASP A 81 10.32 24.84 11.97
N THR A 82 9.33 23.97 11.80
CA THR A 82 9.46 22.54 12.08
C THR A 82 10.42 21.84 11.13
N PHE A 83 10.36 22.17 9.84
CA PHE A 83 11.29 21.63 8.86
C PHE A 83 12.74 22.01 9.21
N SER A 84 13.03 23.27 9.56
CA SER A 84 14.38 23.67 9.96
C SER A 84 14.91 22.88 11.15
N GLN A 85 14.06 22.62 12.15
CA GLN A 85 14.43 21.84 13.33
C GLN A 85 14.74 20.39 12.97
N SER A 86 13.94 19.77 12.08
CA SER A 86 14.13 18.38 11.65
C SER A 86 15.53 18.14 11.05
N ILE A 87 16.02 19.11 10.28
CA ILE A 87 17.36 19.05 9.65
C ILE A 87 18.46 19.71 10.48
N GLY A 88 18.21 20.01 11.77
CA GLY A 88 19.21 20.50 12.72
C GLY A 88 19.54 21.99 12.62
N ILE A 89 18.67 22.80 12.02
CA ILE A 89 18.79 24.26 11.94
C ILE A 89 17.93 24.92 13.02
N GLN A 90 18.54 25.75 13.86
CA GLN A 90 17.84 26.39 14.98
C GLN A 90 16.97 27.59 14.57
N ASN A 91 17.28 28.24 13.44
CA ASN A 91 16.62 29.46 13.00
C ASN A 91 16.13 29.32 11.55
N LYS A 92 14.80 29.26 11.35
CA LYS A 92 14.17 29.19 10.02
C LYS A 92 14.58 30.31 9.06
N HIS A 93 14.95 31.49 9.56
CA HIS A 93 15.37 32.61 8.72
C HIS A 93 16.62 32.27 7.90
N GLN A 94 17.44 31.31 8.35
CA GLN A 94 18.57 30.83 7.57
C GLN A 94 18.10 30.17 6.26
N LEU A 95 17.08 29.31 6.31
CA LEU A 95 16.51 28.70 5.09
C LEU A 95 15.88 29.74 4.16
N TYR A 96 15.23 30.76 4.73
CA TYR A 96 14.68 31.86 3.95
C TYR A 96 15.76 32.68 3.26
N ASN A 97 16.86 33.00 3.96
CA ASN A 97 18.01 33.72 3.42
C ASN A 97 18.73 32.95 2.31
N HIS A 98 18.70 31.62 2.38
CA HIS A 98 19.19 30.73 1.32
C HIS A 98 18.15 30.44 0.23
N GLU A 99 16.98 31.09 0.29
CA GLU A 99 15.93 31.03 -0.72
C GLU A 99 15.42 29.61 -1.05
N TRP A 100 15.44 28.68 -0.09
CA TRP A 100 15.03 27.28 -0.32
C TRP A 100 13.62 27.16 -0.94
N HIS A 101 12.73 28.09 -0.58
CA HIS A 101 11.38 28.20 -1.14
C HIS A 101 11.37 28.52 -2.65
N LYS A 102 12.22 29.44 -3.13
CA LYS A 102 12.34 29.76 -4.56
C LYS A 102 13.08 28.69 -5.32
N LEU A 103 14.13 28.13 -4.71
CA LEU A 103 14.92 27.05 -5.29
C LEU A 103 14.06 25.82 -5.55
N PHE A 104 13.14 25.48 -4.64
CA PHE A 104 12.16 24.42 -4.85
C PHE A 104 11.38 24.64 -6.16
N ILE A 105 10.72 25.79 -6.32
CA ILE A 105 9.93 26.11 -7.53
C ILE A 105 10.78 26.08 -8.79
N SER A 106 11.98 26.67 -8.73
CA SER A 106 12.90 26.68 -9.87
C SER A 106 13.35 25.28 -10.28
N ILE A 107 13.60 24.40 -9.31
CA ILE A 107 14.01 23.02 -9.57
C ILE A 107 12.82 22.22 -10.14
N ILE A 108 11.63 22.30 -9.53
CA ILE A 108 10.40 21.66 -10.05
C ILE A 108 10.17 22.02 -11.52
N SER A 109 10.20 23.32 -11.83
CA SER A 109 10.02 23.81 -13.20
C SER A 109 11.12 23.30 -14.14
N GLY A 110 12.38 23.31 -13.70
CA GLY A 110 13.50 22.80 -14.49
C GLY A 110 13.49 21.27 -14.70
N LEU A 111 12.77 20.52 -13.85
CA LEU A 111 12.56 19.08 -13.99
C LEU A 111 11.35 18.73 -14.88
N GLY A 112 10.58 19.72 -15.35
CA GLY A 112 9.38 19.49 -16.15
C GLY A 112 8.18 18.96 -15.36
N LEU A 113 8.22 19.05 -14.02
CA LEU A 113 7.10 18.69 -13.17
C LEU A 113 6.04 19.80 -13.15
N GLU A 114 4.82 19.45 -12.72
CA GLU A 114 3.69 20.38 -12.72
C GLU A 114 3.95 21.59 -11.82
N THR A 115 3.71 22.80 -12.33
CA THR A 115 3.89 24.05 -11.57
C THR A 115 2.56 24.71 -11.33
N PHE A 116 2.36 25.26 -10.13
CA PHE A 116 1.11 25.90 -9.74
C PHE A 116 1.29 27.41 -9.57
N ASN A 117 0.34 28.19 -10.09
CA ASN A 117 0.36 29.64 -9.98
C ASN A 117 -0.78 30.10 -9.05
N TYR A 118 -0.44 30.46 -7.81
CA TYR A 118 -1.40 30.95 -6.82
C TYR A 118 -1.15 32.42 -6.47
N PRO A 119 -2.20 33.24 -6.31
CA PRO A 119 -2.05 34.59 -5.79
C PRO A 119 -1.74 34.55 -4.28
N GLY A 120 -0.63 35.15 -3.85
CA GLY A 120 -0.32 35.38 -2.42
C GLY A 120 1.09 35.00 -1.97
N ALA A 121 1.42 35.33 -0.71
CA ALA A 121 2.73 35.07 -0.11
C ALA A 121 2.98 33.58 0.21
N ASP A 122 1.93 32.78 0.37
CA ASP A 122 2.01 31.35 0.72
C ASP A 122 2.22 30.43 -0.49
N ILE A 123 2.36 30.99 -1.70
CA ILE A 123 2.54 30.24 -2.95
C ILE A 123 3.59 29.13 -2.86
N TYR A 124 4.69 29.38 -2.15
CA TYR A 124 5.78 28.42 -2.03
C TYR A 124 5.40 27.22 -1.17
N VAL A 125 4.87 27.45 0.04
CA VAL A 125 4.51 26.36 0.96
C VAL A 125 3.34 25.57 0.39
N THR A 126 2.35 26.26 -0.18
CA THR A 126 1.23 25.63 -0.89
C THR A 126 1.72 24.71 -2.01
N SER A 127 2.65 25.20 -2.86
CA SER A 127 3.20 24.38 -3.95
C SER A 127 3.96 23.16 -3.41
N ILE A 128 4.76 23.31 -2.35
CA ILE A 128 5.47 22.19 -1.72
C ILE A 128 4.46 21.15 -1.20
N ARG A 129 3.38 21.59 -0.53
CA ARG A 129 2.33 20.69 0.00
C ARG A 129 1.58 19.97 -1.11
N ILE A 130 1.24 20.63 -2.21
CA ILE A 130 0.58 20.00 -3.35
C ILE A 130 1.47 18.92 -3.97
N HIS A 131 2.76 19.22 -4.15
CA HIS A 131 3.72 18.21 -4.59
C HIS A 131 3.87 17.06 -3.59
N GLY A 132 3.58 17.25 -2.31
CA GLY A 132 3.53 16.18 -1.31
C GLY A 132 2.41 15.17 -1.56
N GLY A 133 1.28 15.60 -2.12
CA GLY A 133 0.15 14.73 -2.47
C GLY A 133 -0.49 14.03 -1.27
N ILE A 134 -1.27 12.98 -1.54
CA ILE A 134 -1.78 12.03 -0.53
C ILE A 134 -0.94 10.74 -0.63
N PRO A 135 -0.06 10.44 0.32
CA PRO A 135 0.72 9.20 0.29
C PRO A 135 -0.17 7.95 0.25
N ALA A 136 0.32 6.87 -0.36
CA ALA A 136 -0.42 5.62 -0.48
C ALA A 136 -0.88 5.03 0.87
N TYR A 137 -0.07 5.17 1.93
CA TYR A 137 -0.47 4.70 3.26
C TYR A 137 -1.70 5.43 3.83
N SER A 138 -1.97 6.67 3.38
CA SER A 138 -3.14 7.47 3.79
C SER A 138 -4.38 7.22 2.92
N LEU A 139 -4.23 6.52 1.79
CA LEU A 139 -5.32 6.30 0.85
C LEU A 139 -6.49 5.49 1.41
N PRO A 140 -6.30 4.41 2.19
CA PRO A 140 -7.40 3.68 2.80
C PRO A 140 -8.33 4.58 3.63
N ASP A 141 -7.77 5.47 4.46
CA ASP A 141 -8.55 6.41 5.27
C ASP A 141 -9.24 7.48 4.41
N PHE A 142 -8.56 7.97 3.37
CA PHE A 142 -9.19 8.83 2.37
C PHE A 142 -10.40 8.14 1.72
N PHE A 143 -10.26 6.87 1.33
CA PHE A 143 -11.34 6.11 0.70
C PHE A 143 -12.52 5.90 1.65
N GLU A 144 -12.26 5.41 2.85
CA GLU A 144 -13.28 5.03 3.83
C GLU A 144 -14.04 6.25 4.37
N TYR A 145 -13.32 7.28 4.78
CA TYR A 145 -13.91 8.36 5.58
C TYR A 145 -14.23 9.62 4.77
N MET A 146 -13.69 9.77 3.55
CA MET A 146 -13.94 10.94 2.70
C MET A 146 -14.59 10.57 1.37
N LEU A 147 -13.92 9.75 0.55
CA LEU A 147 -14.33 9.49 -0.82
C LEU A 147 -15.65 8.71 -0.90
N LEU A 148 -15.75 7.54 -0.25
CA LEU A 148 -16.98 6.74 -0.27
C LEU A 148 -18.18 7.53 0.31
N PRO A 149 -18.09 8.19 1.48
CA PRO A 149 -19.16 9.03 1.99
C PRO A 149 -19.62 10.11 1.00
N SER A 150 -18.68 10.72 0.26
CA SER A 150 -18.98 11.75 -0.74
C SER A 150 -19.80 11.24 -1.93
N VAL A 151 -19.80 9.93 -2.19
CA VAL A 151 -20.57 9.31 -3.28
C VAL A 151 -21.76 8.53 -2.75
N GLU A 152 -21.71 8.03 -1.52
CA GLU A 152 -22.71 7.09 -1.00
C GLU A 152 -23.76 7.73 -0.11
N LYS A 153 -23.38 8.62 0.79
CA LYS A 153 -24.31 9.19 1.78
C LYS A 153 -25.21 10.22 1.10
N ASN A 154 -26.53 10.01 1.19
CA ASN A 154 -27.55 10.87 0.56
C ASN A 154 -27.36 12.36 0.87
N TYR A 155 -27.00 12.72 2.11
CA TYR A 155 -26.78 14.12 2.49
C TYR A 155 -25.53 14.76 1.85
N TRP A 156 -24.53 13.95 1.50
CA TRP A 156 -23.23 14.44 1.01
C TRP A 156 -23.09 14.34 -0.51
N ARG A 157 -23.74 13.35 -1.14
CA ARG A 157 -23.63 13.05 -2.57
C ARG A 157 -23.96 14.22 -3.50
N ASP A 158 -24.93 15.04 -3.10
CA ASP A 158 -25.46 16.13 -3.92
C ASP A 158 -24.76 17.47 -3.64
N LEU A 159 -23.79 17.51 -2.71
CA LEU A 159 -23.04 18.72 -2.41
C LEU A 159 -22.00 18.99 -3.49
N PRO A 160 -21.77 20.27 -3.87
CA PRO A 160 -20.61 20.66 -4.64
C PRO A 160 -19.32 20.22 -3.93
N ALA A 161 -18.31 19.76 -4.69
CA ALA A 161 -17.06 19.22 -4.13
C ALA A 161 -16.36 20.19 -3.15
N GLU A 162 -16.39 21.49 -3.43
CA GLU A 162 -15.84 22.53 -2.55
C GLU A 162 -16.57 22.58 -1.20
N GLU A 163 -17.91 22.60 -1.23
CA GLU A 163 -18.73 22.60 -0.01
C GLU A 163 -18.57 21.29 0.77
N PHE A 164 -18.49 20.15 0.07
CA PHE A 164 -18.20 18.85 0.65
C PHE A 164 -16.86 18.87 1.41
N ILE A 165 -15.79 19.36 0.78
CA ILE A 165 -14.46 19.43 1.40
C ILE A 165 -14.51 20.26 2.68
N LEU A 166 -15.11 21.46 2.64
CA LEU A 166 -15.23 22.32 3.81
C LEU A 166 -16.00 21.64 4.96
N LYS A 167 -17.09 20.93 4.67
CA LYS A 167 -17.85 20.18 5.67
C LYS A 167 -17.11 18.94 6.18
N ALA A 168 -16.38 18.23 5.32
CA ALA A 168 -15.56 17.09 5.72
C ALA A 168 -14.49 17.53 6.72
N LEU A 169 -13.71 18.56 6.37
CA LEU A 169 -12.60 19.07 7.18
C LEU A 169 -13.03 19.72 8.50
N SER A 170 -14.32 20.12 8.62
CA SER A 170 -14.91 20.66 9.85
C SER A 170 -15.75 19.65 10.63
N GLY A 171 -15.95 18.44 10.10
CA GLY A 171 -16.85 17.41 10.63
C GLY A 171 -16.14 16.13 11.05
N GLU A 172 -16.82 14.98 10.87
CA GLU A 172 -16.36 13.66 11.29
C GLU A 172 -14.98 13.27 10.73
N PHE A 173 -14.68 13.64 9.47
CA PHE A 173 -13.41 13.31 8.83
C PHE A 173 -12.20 13.89 9.58
N ARG A 174 -12.36 15.02 10.28
CA ARG A 174 -11.28 15.60 11.09
C ARG A 174 -10.84 14.69 12.25
N TYR A 175 -11.73 13.81 12.72
CA TYR A 175 -11.46 12.93 13.86
C TYR A 175 -10.96 11.53 13.46
N TYR A 176 -11.34 11.06 12.27
CA TYR A 176 -11.08 9.70 11.82
C TYR A 176 -10.13 9.62 10.61
N GLY A 177 -10.01 10.70 9.84
CA GLY A 177 -9.18 10.72 8.64
C GLY A 177 -7.71 10.92 8.97
N ASP A 178 -6.85 10.33 8.14
CA ASP A 178 -5.42 10.58 8.19
C ASP A 178 -5.10 12.07 7.97
N GLN A 179 -4.19 12.59 8.80
CA GLN A 179 -3.89 14.02 8.84
C GLN A 179 -3.25 14.53 7.55
N THR A 180 -2.53 13.69 6.79
CA THR A 180 -1.97 14.09 5.51
C THR A 180 -3.07 14.36 4.48
N VAL A 181 -4.17 13.60 4.52
CA VAL A 181 -5.34 13.85 3.66
C VAL A 181 -5.98 15.19 4.01
N ILE A 182 -6.16 15.47 5.31
CA ILE A 182 -6.69 16.75 5.80
C ILE A 182 -5.83 17.90 5.30
N ASN A 183 -4.51 17.82 5.48
CA ASN A 183 -3.55 18.85 5.05
C ASN A 183 -3.60 19.06 3.54
N PHE A 184 -3.69 17.99 2.76
CA PHE A 184 -3.77 18.09 1.30
C PHE A 184 -4.99 18.91 0.88
N PHE A 185 -6.19 18.59 1.39
CA PHE A 185 -7.41 19.30 1.00
C PHE A 185 -7.51 20.71 1.61
N GLU A 186 -6.91 20.96 2.77
CA GLU A 186 -6.88 22.30 3.38
C GLU A 186 -6.03 23.28 2.56
N TYR A 187 -4.90 22.81 1.99
CA TYR A 187 -3.90 23.71 1.38
C TYR A 187 -3.82 23.64 -0.14
N SER A 188 -4.45 22.68 -0.82
CA SER A 188 -4.32 22.51 -2.29
C SER A 188 -5.31 23.35 -3.13
N GLY A 189 -6.32 23.94 -2.50
CA GLY A 189 -7.31 24.80 -3.18
C GLY A 189 -7.97 24.10 -4.39
N PRO A 190 -7.98 24.72 -5.59
CA PRO A 190 -8.56 24.13 -6.80
C PRO A 190 -8.03 22.74 -7.16
N VAL A 191 -6.75 22.44 -6.89
CA VAL A 191 -6.14 21.14 -7.19
C VAL A 191 -6.80 20.04 -6.35
N GLY A 192 -7.05 20.29 -5.07
CA GLY A 192 -7.77 19.36 -4.20
C GLY A 192 -9.21 19.14 -4.66
N ILE A 193 -9.89 20.20 -5.10
CA ILE A 193 -11.25 20.10 -5.64
C ILE A 193 -11.29 19.19 -6.86
N ASP A 194 -10.36 19.37 -7.81
CA ASP A 194 -10.29 18.55 -9.02
C ASP A 194 -9.88 17.11 -8.72
N TYR A 195 -8.97 16.90 -7.76
CA TYR A 195 -8.60 15.57 -7.26
C TYR A 195 -9.79 14.81 -6.69
N LEU A 196 -10.62 15.46 -5.85
CA LEU A 196 -11.81 14.84 -5.28
C LEU A 196 -12.83 14.50 -6.37
N LYS A 197 -13.09 15.43 -7.30
CA LYS A 197 -14.02 15.18 -8.43
C LYS A 197 -13.57 13.99 -9.27
N ALA A 198 -12.29 13.93 -9.57
CA ALA A 198 -11.70 12.84 -10.34
C ALA A 198 -11.86 11.49 -9.59
N SER A 199 -11.59 11.49 -8.29
CA SER A 199 -11.80 10.33 -7.41
C SER A 199 -13.28 9.91 -7.35
N GLN A 200 -14.21 10.86 -7.24
CA GLN A 200 -15.66 10.58 -7.24
C GLN A 200 -16.13 9.96 -8.55
N GLN A 201 -15.62 10.48 -9.68
CA GLN A 201 -15.89 9.92 -11.00
C GLN A 201 -15.37 8.49 -11.11
N MET A 202 -14.17 8.21 -10.58
CA MET A 202 -13.62 6.87 -10.50
C MET A 202 -14.58 5.92 -9.75
N VAL A 203 -15.03 6.28 -8.55
CA VAL A 203 -15.97 5.46 -7.76
C VAL A 203 -17.27 5.21 -8.52
N ARG A 204 -17.84 6.23 -9.16
CA ARG A 204 -19.09 6.09 -9.95
C ARG A 204 -18.90 5.13 -11.12
N ASN A 205 -17.79 5.26 -11.86
CA ASN A 205 -17.46 4.36 -12.96
C ASN A 205 -17.27 2.91 -12.48
N PHE A 206 -16.58 2.68 -11.35
CA PHE A 206 -16.48 1.34 -10.77
C PHE A 206 -17.86 0.77 -10.39
N LYS A 207 -18.77 1.60 -9.87
CA LYS A 207 -20.14 1.14 -9.53
C LYS A 207 -21.00 0.84 -10.76
N GLU A 208 -20.86 1.62 -11.82
CA GLU A 208 -21.69 1.48 -13.03
C GLU A 208 -21.14 0.43 -14.00
N LYS A 209 -19.82 0.40 -14.19
CA LYS A 209 -19.12 -0.39 -15.21
C LYS A 209 -18.29 -1.53 -14.64
N GLY A 210 -17.96 -1.49 -13.34
CA GLY A 210 -17.08 -2.46 -12.69
C GLY A 210 -15.58 -2.16 -12.85
N TYR A 211 -15.21 -1.15 -13.62
CA TYR A 211 -13.82 -0.73 -13.84
C TYR A 211 -13.75 0.78 -14.08
N PHE A 212 -12.52 1.32 -14.05
CA PHE A 212 -12.24 2.71 -14.34
C PHE A 212 -11.10 2.84 -15.33
N ASP A 213 -11.37 3.49 -16.47
CA ASP A 213 -10.33 3.88 -17.42
C ASP A 213 -9.97 5.35 -17.18
N PRO A 214 -8.75 5.65 -16.70
CA PRO A 214 -8.32 7.02 -16.51
C PRO A 214 -8.21 7.75 -17.86
N THR A 215 -8.86 8.89 -17.99
CA THR A 215 -8.74 9.74 -19.18
C THR A 215 -7.40 10.49 -19.16
N PRO A 216 -6.68 10.61 -20.30
CA PRO A 216 -5.50 11.47 -20.40
C PRO A 216 -5.81 12.90 -19.92
N GLY A 217 -5.00 13.40 -18.97
CA GLY A 217 -5.18 14.74 -18.39
C GLY A 217 -6.05 14.81 -17.12
N MET A 218 -6.57 13.68 -16.63
CA MET A 218 -7.28 13.62 -15.36
C MET A 218 -6.37 13.95 -14.17
N SER A 219 -6.87 14.73 -13.21
CA SER A 219 -6.13 15.13 -12.00
C SER A 219 -6.11 14.02 -10.93
N LEU A 220 -5.93 12.77 -11.34
CA LEU A 220 -5.86 11.61 -10.44
C LEU A 220 -4.63 10.77 -10.79
N PRO A 221 -3.65 10.67 -9.88
CA PRO A 221 -2.48 9.81 -10.08
C PRO A 221 -2.86 8.32 -10.21
N ALA A 222 -2.11 7.57 -11.02
CA ALA A 222 -2.39 6.16 -11.29
C ALA A 222 -2.40 5.29 -10.02
N TYR A 223 -1.49 5.54 -9.08
CA TYR A 223 -1.43 4.76 -7.83
C TYR A 223 -2.71 4.85 -6.99
N VAL A 224 -3.48 5.94 -7.11
CA VAL A 224 -4.73 6.11 -6.37
C VAL A 224 -5.82 5.18 -6.91
N VAL A 225 -5.79 4.94 -8.23
CA VAL A 225 -6.68 3.98 -8.88
C VAL A 225 -6.31 2.57 -8.47
N ASP A 226 -5.02 2.23 -8.58
CA ASP A 226 -4.50 0.91 -8.21
C ASP A 226 -4.81 0.58 -6.74
N ASP A 227 -4.59 1.52 -5.80
CA ASP A 227 -4.89 1.33 -4.38
C ASP A 227 -6.39 1.25 -4.08
N TYR A 228 -7.24 1.96 -4.84
CA TYR A 228 -8.69 1.87 -4.69
C TYR A 228 -9.25 0.51 -5.12
N GLU A 229 -8.71 -0.06 -6.20
CA GLU A 229 -9.06 -1.43 -6.62
C GLU A 229 -8.72 -2.44 -5.52
N GLN A 230 -7.53 -2.35 -4.93
CA GLN A 230 -7.13 -3.19 -3.80
C GLN A 230 -8.05 -3.01 -2.59
N PHE A 231 -8.40 -1.77 -2.27
CA PHE A 231 -9.30 -1.46 -1.17
C PHE A 231 -10.68 -2.10 -1.34
N LEU A 232 -11.24 -2.12 -2.57
CA LEU A 232 -12.49 -2.82 -2.85
C LEU A 232 -12.38 -4.34 -2.67
N GLN A 233 -11.26 -4.94 -3.07
CA GLN A 233 -11.03 -6.38 -2.90
C GLN A 233 -10.96 -6.78 -1.43
N ARG A 234 -10.22 -6.03 -0.59
CA ARG A 234 -10.13 -6.29 0.85
C ARG A 234 -11.50 -6.27 1.53
N LYS A 235 -12.36 -5.32 1.17
CA LYS A 235 -13.76 -5.26 1.66
C LYS A 235 -14.61 -6.48 1.27
N VAL A 236 -14.26 -7.19 0.19
CA VAL A 236 -14.93 -8.45 -0.17
C VAL A 236 -14.44 -9.60 0.71
N GLU A 237 -13.12 -9.68 0.98
CA GLU A 237 -12.55 -10.73 1.84
C GLU A 237 -12.99 -10.62 3.31
N GLU A 238 -13.27 -9.40 3.80
CA GLU A 238 -13.82 -9.18 5.14
C GLU A 238 -15.25 -9.72 5.33
N LYS A 239 -15.98 -10.02 4.24
CA LYS A 239 -17.31 -10.63 4.35
C LYS A 239 -17.18 -12.12 4.63
N LEU A 240 -17.63 -12.51 5.82
CA LEU A 240 -17.54 -13.88 6.35
C LEU A 240 -17.98 -14.93 5.31
N GLY A 241 -17.00 -15.64 4.73
CA GLY A 241 -17.21 -16.77 3.81
C GLY A 241 -17.28 -16.44 2.31
N GLU A 242 -17.13 -15.18 1.92
CA GLU A 242 -16.88 -14.79 0.53
C GLU A 242 -15.36 -14.71 0.25
N SER A 243 -14.95 -14.91 -1.00
CA SER A 243 -13.58 -14.69 -1.46
C SER A 243 -13.56 -13.82 -2.72
N ALA A 244 -12.42 -13.18 -2.99
CA ALA A 244 -12.15 -12.52 -4.27
C ALA A 244 -11.55 -13.52 -5.28
N PRO A 245 -11.66 -13.26 -6.60
CA PRO A 245 -10.93 -14.05 -7.59
C PRO A 245 -9.42 -13.97 -7.33
N ARG A 246 -8.71 -15.08 -7.53
CA ARG A 246 -7.26 -15.16 -7.32
C ARG A 246 -6.59 -15.81 -8.52
N VAL A 247 -5.43 -15.30 -8.89
CA VAL A 247 -4.60 -15.88 -9.95
C VAL A 247 -3.47 -16.64 -9.28
N PHE A 248 -3.29 -17.89 -9.70
CA PHE A 248 -2.27 -18.79 -9.19
C PHE A 248 -1.31 -19.21 -10.29
N PHE A 249 -0.08 -19.51 -9.89
CA PHE A 249 0.90 -20.16 -10.76
C PHE A 249 1.24 -21.54 -10.21
N ASP A 250 1.08 -22.57 -11.05
CA ASP A 250 1.56 -23.91 -10.75
C ASP A 250 2.97 -24.07 -11.32
N PHE A 251 3.99 -24.18 -10.46
CA PHE A 251 5.38 -24.36 -10.89
C PHE A 251 5.66 -25.72 -11.56
N TYR A 252 4.85 -26.74 -11.28
CA TYR A 252 5.05 -28.08 -11.84
C TYR A 252 4.44 -28.17 -13.24
N GLU A 253 3.16 -27.76 -13.36
CA GLU A 253 2.44 -27.74 -14.63
C GLU A 253 2.79 -26.52 -15.49
N LYS A 254 3.50 -25.53 -14.92
CA LYS A 254 3.86 -24.25 -15.55
C LYS A 254 2.64 -23.52 -16.11
N SER A 255 1.52 -23.61 -15.41
CA SER A 255 0.24 -23.05 -15.83
C SER A 255 -0.21 -21.91 -14.93
N ILE A 256 -0.82 -20.89 -15.54
CA ILE A 256 -1.49 -19.81 -14.82
C ILE A 256 -2.99 -20.08 -14.78
N THR A 257 -3.58 -20.04 -13.59
CA THR A 257 -5.00 -20.36 -13.37
C THR A 257 -5.68 -19.28 -12.55
N VAL A 258 -6.86 -18.84 -13.00
CA VAL A 258 -7.76 -17.99 -12.23
C VAL A 258 -8.71 -18.89 -11.46
N ALA A 259 -8.73 -18.80 -10.13
CA ALA A 259 -9.82 -19.35 -9.34
C ALA A 259 -10.94 -18.33 -9.18
N PHE A 260 -12.16 -18.82 -9.33
CA PHE A 260 -13.35 -18.02 -9.20
C PHE A 260 -13.69 -17.79 -7.74
N PRO A 261 -14.33 -16.65 -7.42
CA PRO A 261 -14.65 -16.31 -6.06
C PRO A 261 -15.75 -17.21 -5.52
N LYS A 262 -15.63 -17.58 -4.24
CA LYS A 262 -16.73 -18.11 -3.44
C LYS A 262 -17.62 -16.93 -3.05
N LEU A 263 -18.89 -16.98 -3.41
CA LEU A 263 -19.81 -15.85 -3.17
C LEU A 263 -21.09 -16.32 -2.54
N PHE A 264 -21.61 -15.51 -1.61
CA PHE A 264 -22.95 -15.74 -1.11
C PHE A 264 -23.98 -15.45 -2.21
N ILE A 265 -24.86 -16.42 -2.46
CA ILE A 265 -25.93 -16.29 -3.43
C ILE A 265 -27.22 -16.00 -2.69
N SER A 266 -27.80 -14.82 -2.96
CA SER A 266 -29.08 -14.42 -2.41
C SER A 266 -30.16 -15.45 -2.76
N PRO A 267 -31.09 -15.78 -1.84
CA PRO A 267 -32.18 -16.73 -2.11
C PRO A 267 -32.96 -16.44 -3.40
N ASN A 268 -33.10 -15.16 -3.78
CA ASN A 268 -33.80 -14.73 -4.99
C ASN A 268 -33.09 -15.11 -6.30
N LEU A 269 -31.82 -15.50 -6.23
CA LEU A 269 -31.00 -15.87 -7.38
C LEU A 269 -30.82 -17.38 -7.52
N VAL A 270 -31.20 -18.17 -6.51
CA VAL A 270 -30.96 -19.63 -6.45
C VAL A 270 -31.71 -20.36 -7.58
N ASP A 271 -32.90 -19.88 -7.94
CA ASP A 271 -33.73 -20.48 -8.99
C ASP A 271 -33.38 -19.98 -10.41
N ASN A 272 -32.40 -19.08 -10.53
CA ASN A 272 -31.95 -18.57 -11.83
C ASN A 272 -30.86 -19.47 -12.42
N ASP A 273 -30.77 -19.48 -13.76
CA ASP A 273 -29.66 -20.11 -14.48
C ASP A 273 -28.43 -19.20 -14.38
N LEU A 274 -27.63 -19.43 -13.34
CA LEU A 274 -26.44 -18.66 -13.01
C LEU A 274 -25.23 -19.19 -13.78
N LEU A 275 -24.52 -18.27 -14.43
CA LEU A 275 -23.32 -18.58 -15.20
C LEU A 275 -22.18 -17.63 -14.80
N TRP A 276 -20.99 -18.18 -14.72
CA TRP A 276 -19.75 -17.44 -14.82
C TRP A 276 -19.49 -17.10 -16.27
N LYS A 277 -19.30 -15.82 -16.58
CA LYS A 277 -18.91 -15.35 -17.90
C LYS A 277 -17.49 -14.82 -17.83
N ILE A 278 -16.62 -15.42 -18.62
CA ILE A 278 -15.22 -15.03 -18.77
C ILE A 278 -15.11 -14.27 -20.08
N PHE A 279 -14.45 -13.12 -20.05
CA PHE A 279 -14.15 -12.35 -21.24
C PHE A 279 -12.70 -11.86 -21.18
N ILE A 280 -11.96 -12.09 -22.27
CA ILE A 280 -10.59 -11.59 -22.42
C ILE A 280 -10.62 -10.50 -23.50
N PRO A 281 -10.45 -9.21 -23.14
CA PRO A 281 -10.58 -8.11 -24.09
C PRO A 281 -9.60 -8.17 -25.26
N SER A 282 -8.34 -8.55 -25.01
CA SER A 282 -7.26 -8.57 -25.98
C SER A 282 -7.53 -9.53 -27.16
N SER A 283 -8.01 -10.74 -26.87
CA SER A 283 -8.34 -11.75 -27.89
C SER A 283 -9.82 -11.79 -28.27
N GLY A 284 -10.67 -11.10 -27.52
CA GLY A 284 -12.13 -11.17 -27.65
C GLY A 284 -12.72 -12.51 -27.18
N PHE A 285 -11.92 -13.37 -26.55
CA PHE A 285 -12.32 -14.69 -26.07
C PHE A 285 -13.47 -14.60 -25.07
N LYS A 286 -14.44 -15.50 -25.18
CA LYS A 286 -15.60 -15.60 -24.28
C LYS A 286 -15.89 -17.05 -23.93
N GLU A 287 -16.11 -17.31 -22.64
CA GLU A 287 -16.53 -18.62 -22.14
C GLU A 287 -17.59 -18.45 -21.07
N GLU A 288 -18.56 -19.37 -21.04
CA GLU A 288 -19.62 -19.40 -20.03
C GLU A 288 -19.58 -20.74 -19.30
N ILE A 289 -19.44 -20.69 -17.97
CA ILE A 289 -19.34 -21.86 -17.10
C ILE A 289 -20.54 -21.86 -16.15
N PRO A 290 -21.35 -22.93 -16.10
CA PRO A 290 -22.45 -23.04 -15.15
C PRO A 290 -21.98 -22.96 -13.70
N VAL A 291 -22.62 -22.10 -12.90
CA VAL A 291 -22.28 -21.93 -11.47
C VAL A 291 -22.81 -23.13 -10.70
N ARG A 292 -21.95 -23.82 -9.95
CA ARG A 292 -22.41 -24.85 -9.00
C ARG A 292 -22.69 -24.20 -7.66
N LEU A 293 -23.86 -24.49 -7.09
CA LEU A 293 -24.27 -23.97 -5.79
C LEU A 293 -23.95 -24.98 -4.69
N ILE A 294 -23.22 -24.54 -3.68
CA ILE A 294 -22.86 -25.30 -2.49
C ILE A 294 -23.65 -24.76 -1.30
N ARG A 295 -24.29 -25.66 -0.54
CA ARG A 295 -25.02 -25.28 0.68
C ARG A 295 -24.12 -25.46 1.91
N ALA A 296 -23.96 -24.39 2.69
CA ALA A 296 -23.26 -24.42 3.98
C ALA A 296 -24.19 -23.88 5.07
N GLY A 297 -24.86 -24.78 5.78
CA GLY A 297 -25.91 -24.43 6.73
C GLY A 297 -27.13 -23.80 6.04
N ILE A 298 -27.53 -22.61 6.50
CA ILE A 298 -28.62 -21.82 5.90
C ILE A 298 -28.18 -21.02 4.67
N ASN A 299 -26.87 -20.89 4.45
CA ASN A 299 -26.30 -20.08 3.38
C ASN A 299 -26.03 -20.92 2.13
N ILE A 300 -26.18 -20.29 0.97
CA ILE A 300 -25.87 -20.89 -0.34
C ILE A 300 -24.73 -20.07 -0.95
N PHE A 301 -23.72 -20.77 -1.44
CA PHE A 301 -22.54 -20.18 -2.04
C PHE A 301 -22.35 -20.67 -3.47
N ALA A 302 -21.80 -19.83 -4.34
CA ALA A 302 -21.19 -20.30 -5.58
C ALA A 302 -19.91 -21.07 -5.25
N SER A 303 -19.70 -22.21 -5.91
CA SER A 303 -18.46 -22.99 -5.80
C SER A 303 -17.29 -22.25 -6.44
N GLU A 304 -16.09 -22.56 -5.96
CA GLU A 304 -14.85 -22.19 -6.61
C GLU A 304 -14.66 -23.08 -7.85
N ASP A 305 -14.76 -22.48 -9.03
CA ASP A 305 -14.33 -23.08 -10.30
C ASP A 305 -12.98 -22.46 -10.70
N GLN A 306 -12.35 -23.02 -11.74
CA GLN A 306 -11.04 -22.57 -12.21
C GLN A 306 -11.02 -22.40 -13.72
N PHE A 307 -10.23 -21.43 -14.18
CA PHE A 307 -9.99 -21.15 -15.59
C PHE A 307 -8.51 -21.00 -15.87
N GLN A 308 -7.97 -21.80 -16.79
CA GLN A 308 -6.56 -21.74 -17.18
C GLN A 308 -6.33 -20.68 -18.26
N ILE A 309 -5.35 -19.80 -18.00
CA ILE A 309 -4.89 -18.80 -18.96
C ILE A 309 -3.92 -19.47 -19.94
N LYS A 310 -4.25 -19.41 -21.23
CA LYS A 310 -3.49 -20.11 -22.29
C LYS A 310 -2.49 -19.22 -23.03
N GLU A 311 -2.64 -17.91 -22.92
CA GLU A 311 -1.79 -16.91 -23.57
C GLU A 311 -1.62 -15.69 -22.66
N PRO A 312 -0.49 -14.96 -22.72
CA PRO A 312 -0.33 -13.72 -21.98
C PRO A 312 -1.47 -12.74 -22.28
N THR A 313 -2.19 -12.30 -21.24
CA THR A 313 -3.28 -11.34 -21.37
C THR A 313 -3.21 -10.30 -20.26
N GLU A 314 -3.39 -9.03 -20.61
CA GLU A 314 -3.33 -7.93 -19.64
C GLU A 314 -4.37 -8.10 -18.53
N GLU A 315 -5.61 -8.43 -18.93
CA GLU A 315 -6.73 -8.53 -18.00
C GLU A 315 -7.71 -9.64 -18.40
N ILE A 316 -8.45 -10.11 -17.38
CA ILE A 316 -9.58 -11.01 -17.52
C ILE A 316 -10.79 -10.37 -16.85
N ILE A 317 -11.90 -10.34 -17.57
CA ILE A 317 -13.20 -9.95 -17.05
C ILE A 317 -13.95 -11.21 -16.63
N LEU A 318 -14.26 -11.30 -15.33
CA LEU A 318 -15.07 -12.36 -14.76
C LEU A 318 -16.40 -11.77 -14.28
N SER A 319 -17.53 -12.30 -14.73
CA SER A 319 -18.85 -11.83 -14.32
C SER A 319 -19.73 -12.97 -13.86
N LEU A 320 -20.52 -12.72 -12.80
CA LEU A 320 -21.65 -13.58 -12.43
C LEU A 320 -22.90 -13.03 -13.11
N ILE A 321 -23.49 -13.80 -14.02
CA ILE A 321 -24.71 -13.42 -14.73
C ILE A 321 -25.83 -14.41 -14.44
N SER A 322 -27.08 -13.97 -14.59
CA SER A 322 -28.22 -14.86 -14.76
C SER A 322 -28.81 -14.72 -16.16
N LYS A 323 -29.11 -15.86 -16.81
CA LYS A 323 -29.95 -15.84 -18.00
C LYS A 323 -31.41 -15.73 -17.58
N GLY A 324 -32.08 -14.67 -18.03
CA GLY A 324 -33.52 -14.50 -17.82
C GLY A 324 -34.31 -15.58 -18.55
N LYS A 325 -35.55 -15.85 -18.09
CA LYS A 325 -36.50 -16.65 -18.89
C LYS A 325 -36.79 -15.89 -20.19
N ALA A 326 -36.98 -16.65 -21.29
CA ALA A 326 -37.12 -16.16 -22.67
C ALA A 326 -37.78 -14.77 -22.75
N ASN A 327 -37.01 -13.78 -23.23
CA ASN A 327 -37.30 -12.34 -23.39
C ASN A 327 -36.81 -11.38 -22.28
N GLN A 328 -36.19 -11.86 -21.20
CA GLN A 328 -35.37 -11.01 -20.32
C GLN A 328 -33.89 -11.22 -20.68
N GLY A 329 -33.19 -10.14 -21.03
CA GLY A 329 -31.76 -10.18 -21.36
C GLY A 329 -30.89 -10.69 -20.20
N GLU A 330 -29.61 -10.89 -20.48
CA GLU A 330 -28.63 -11.23 -19.43
C GLU A 330 -28.63 -10.15 -18.34
N THR A 331 -28.73 -10.58 -17.08
CA THR A 331 -28.58 -9.68 -15.93
C THR A 331 -27.26 -9.96 -15.24
N MET A 332 -26.42 -8.95 -15.11
CA MET A 332 -25.14 -9.04 -14.41
C MET A 332 -25.32 -8.75 -12.93
N HIS A 333 -24.93 -9.71 -12.08
CA HIS A 333 -25.03 -9.60 -10.62
C HIS A 333 -23.74 -9.13 -9.98
N ARG A 334 -22.61 -9.60 -10.52
CA ARG A 334 -21.27 -9.23 -10.08
C ARG A 334 -20.30 -9.24 -11.25
N PHE A 335 -19.21 -8.51 -11.10
CA PHE A 335 -18.16 -8.34 -12.08
C PHE A 335 -16.83 -8.11 -11.37
N TRP A 336 -15.76 -8.68 -11.91
CA TRP A 336 -14.37 -8.42 -11.53
C TRP A 336 -13.56 -8.20 -12.79
N LYS A 337 -12.70 -7.18 -12.74
CA LYS A 337 -11.59 -6.98 -13.67
C LYS A 337 -10.33 -7.48 -12.96
N ILE A 338 -9.73 -8.53 -13.50
CA ILE A 338 -8.59 -9.22 -12.90
C ILE A 338 -7.36 -8.89 -13.75
N PRO A 339 -6.47 -7.98 -13.31
CA PRO A 339 -5.21 -7.73 -14.00
C PRO A 339 -4.31 -8.97 -13.82
N VAL A 340 -3.70 -9.42 -14.92
CA VAL A 340 -2.82 -10.60 -14.93
C VAL A 340 -1.44 -10.22 -15.41
N PHE A 341 -1.35 -9.63 -16.60
CA PHE A 341 -0.10 -9.13 -17.17
C PHE A 341 -0.12 -7.60 -17.20
N PRO A 342 1.04 -6.95 -17.04
CA PRO A 342 1.14 -5.50 -17.16
C PRO A 342 0.86 -5.05 -18.59
N GLY A 343 0.00 -4.05 -18.75
CA GLY A 343 -0.26 -3.42 -20.05
C GLY A 343 0.83 -2.44 -20.48
N ASP A 344 0.64 -1.88 -21.67
CA ASP A 344 1.62 -0.96 -22.30
C ASP A 344 2.05 0.20 -21.37
N GLY A 345 3.36 0.43 -21.29
CA GLY A 345 3.97 1.49 -20.50
C GLY A 345 4.17 1.17 -19.01
N LYS A 346 3.66 0.05 -18.50
CA LYS A 346 3.99 -0.47 -17.17
C LYS A 346 5.22 -1.39 -17.22
N SER A 347 5.86 -1.61 -16.07
CA SER A 347 6.96 -2.58 -15.94
C SER A 347 6.48 -3.97 -16.32
N PRO A 348 7.26 -4.78 -17.08
CA PRO A 348 6.80 -6.04 -17.64
C PRO A 348 6.82 -7.20 -16.61
N LEU A 349 6.97 -6.89 -15.32
CA LEU A 349 7.07 -7.91 -14.27
C LEU A 349 5.70 -8.43 -13.86
N VAL A 350 5.60 -9.75 -13.77
CA VAL A 350 4.50 -10.48 -13.15
C VAL A 350 5.08 -11.20 -11.95
N ILE A 351 4.67 -10.79 -10.74
CA ILE A 351 5.31 -11.23 -9.49
C ILE A 351 4.38 -12.19 -8.75
N TRP A 352 4.93 -13.28 -8.24
CA TRP A 352 4.21 -14.30 -7.48
C TRP A 352 4.75 -14.35 -6.05
N GLN A 353 3.86 -14.19 -5.07
CA GLN A 353 4.14 -14.31 -3.64
C GLN A 353 3.71 -15.70 -3.12
N ASN A 354 4.01 -16.01 -1.86
CA ASN A 354 3.68 -17.30 -1.23
C ASN A 354 4.22 -18.53 -1.99
N ILE A 355 5.43 -18.42 -2.55
CA ILE A 355 6.00 -19.46 -3.42
C ILE A 355 6.26 -20.81 -2.72
N GLN A 356 6.24 -20.85 -1.39
CA GLN A 356 6.40 -22.07 -0.59
C GLN A 356 5.08 -22.82 -0.36
N GLU A 357 3.94 -22.15 -0.58
CA GLU A 357 2.60 -22.71 -0.43
C GLU A 357 1.93 -22.79 -1.80
N GLN A 358 0.93 -21.95 -2.04
CA GLN A 358 0.29 -21.78 -3.33
C GLN A 358 0.68 -20.40 -3.90
N PRO A 359 1.47 -20.33 -4.97
CA PRO A 359 1.93 -19.07 -5.52
C PRO A 359 0.75 -18.24 -6.03
N THR A 360 0.56 -17.06 -5.45
CA THR A 360 -0.50 -16.13 -5.85
C THR A 360 0.09 -14.93 -6.55
N LEU A 361 -0.62 -14.41 -7.54
CA LEU A 361 -0.22 -13.19 -8.22
C LEU A 361 -0.21 -12.02 -7.22
N LEU A 362 0.96 -11.42 -7.07
CA LEU A 362 1.11 -10.15 -6.36
C LEU A 362 0.44 -9.08 -7.22
N HIS A 363 -0.64 -8.54 -6.70
CA HIS A 363 -1.27 -7.37 -7.32
C HIS A 363 -0.32 -6.19 -7.18
N TRP A 364 -0.15 -5.44 -8.27
CA TRP A 364 0.80 -4.33 -8.27
C TRP A 364 0.46 -3.33 -7.17
N CYS A 365 1.45 -3.06 -6.34
CA CYS A 365 1.41 -2.10 -5.27
C CYS A 365 2.65 -1.20 -5.37
N GLN A 366 2.59 -0.01 -4.78
CA GLN A 366 3.70 0.94 -4.85
C GLN A 366 5.04 0.37 -4.36
N LYS A 367 5.05 -0.62 -3.46
CA LYS A 367 6.23 -1.33 -2.98
C LYS A 367 5.99 -2.84 -2.87
N ILE A 368 6.87 -3.68 -3.42
CA ILE A 368 6.73 -5.14 -3.35
C ILE A 368 7.29 -5.69 -2.02
N PRO A 369 6.71 -6.74 -1.40
CA PRO A 369 7.20 -7.25 -0.11
C PRO A 369 8.69 -7.71 -0.09
N ALA A 370 9.35 -7.56 1.06
CA ALA A 370 10.73 -8.02 1.29
C ALA A 370 10.81 -9.53 1.61
N GLU A 371 10.46 -10.38 0.64
CA GLU A 371 10.41 -11.84 0.81
C GLU A 371 10.88 -12.59 -0.44
N MET A 372 10.85 -13.93 -0.38
CA MET A 372 11.11 -14.76 -1.54
C MET A 372 9.92 -14.76 -2.49
N MET A 373 10.16 -14.40 -3.75
CA MET A 373 9.15 -14.31 -4.79
C MET A 373 9.62 -14.97 -6.08
N ALA A 374 8.66 -15.39 -6.90
CA ALA A 374 8.95 -15.73 -8.29
C ALA A 374 8.53 -14.58 -9.19
N VAL A 375 9.39 -14.24 -10.13
CA VAL A 375 9.20 -13.11 -11.05
C VAL A 375 9.22 -13.65 -12.46
N MET A 376 8.10 -13.46 -13.15
CA MET A 376 7.93 -13.76 -14.56
C MET A 376 8.12 -12.47 -15.37
N LEU A 377 8.96 -12.53 -16.39
CA LEU A 377 9.34 -11.38 -17.22
C LEU A 377 9.72 -11.82 -18.64
N PRO A 378 9.66 -10.92 -19.64
CA PRO A 378 10.12 -11.21 -20.98
C PRO A 378 11.60 -11.62 -21.00
N THR A 379 11.96 -12.52 -21.92
CA THR A 379 13.32 -13.08 -22.03
C THR A 379 14.38 -12.03 -22.36
N GLU A 380 14.01 -10.92 -22.99
CA GLU A 380 14.91 -9.79 -23.26
C GLU A 380 15.16 -8.88 -22.06
N CYS A 381 14.42 -9.06 -20.96
CA CYS A 381 14.54 -8.23 -19.77
C CYS A 381 15.43 -8.87 -18.69
N ASN A 382 16.13 -8.05 -17.90
CA ASN A 382 16.91 -8.50 -16.75
C ASN A 382 16.55 -7.72 -15.48
N ILE A 383 16.69 -8.35 -14.33
CA ILE A 383 16.43 -7.73 -13.03
C ILE A 383 17.76 -7.35 -12.39
N TYR A 384 17.89 -6.08 -11.97
CA TYR A 384 19.00 -5.60 -11.15
C TYR A 384 18.47 -5.25 -9.77
N VAL A 385 19.08 -5.86 -8.75
CA VAL A 385 18.70 -5.64 -7.35
C VAL A 385 19.65 -4.63 -6.71
N ASN A 386 19.10 -3.59 -6.08
CA ASN A 386 19.89 -2.73 -5.20
C ASN A 386 19.84 -3.24 -3.76
N GLY A 387 20.85 -3.98 -3.36
CA GLY A 387 20.92 -4.63 -2.04
C GLY A 387 21.81 -5.85 -2.12
N GLU A 388 21.57 -6.83 -1.27
CA GLU A 388 22.17 -8.14 -1.44
C GLU A 388 21.43 -8.89 -2.55
N GLU A 389 22.13 -9.13 -3.66
CA GLU A 389 21.58 -9.87 -4.80
C GLU A 389 21.54 -11.36 -4.46
N LYS A 390 20.34 -11.95 -4.51
CA LYS A 390 20.17 -13.37 -4.23
C LYS A 390 19.12 -14.00 -5.13
N ARG A 391 19.49 -14.17 -6.40
CA ARG A 391 18.76 -15.01 -7.35
C ARG A 391 18.93 -16.47 -6.93
N LEU A 392 17.83 -17.10 -6.51
CA LEU A 392 17.82 -18.47 -6.01
C LEU A 392 17.79 -19.50 -7.14
N GLY A 393 17.19 -19.15 -8.27
CA GLY A 393 17.10 -20.04 -9.41
C GLY A 393 16.38 -19.40 -10.60
N GLU A 394 16.45 -20.09 -11.72
CA GLU A 394 15.75 -19.76 -12.96
C GLU A 394 15.08 -21.03 -13.47
N PHE A 395 13.79 -20.94 -13.76
CA PHE A 395 13.08 -21.98 -14.47
C PHE A 395 13.32 -21.78 -15.97
N SER A 396 13.62 -22.87 -16.68
CA SER A 396 13.73 -22.85 -18.14
C SER A 396 12.48 -22.23 -18.78
N GLN A 397 12.63 -21.68 -20.00
CA GLN A 397 11.55 -21.11 -20.82
C GLN A 397 10.20 -21.81 -20.63
N LEU A 398 9.16 -21.00 -20.42
CA LEU A 398 7.78 -21.48 -20.36
C LEU A 398 7.39 -22.05 -21.73
N GLN A 399 6.40 -22.94 -21.76
CA GLN A 399 5.98 -23.60 -23.00
C GLN A 399 4.91 -22.79 -23.73
N ASP A 400 4.70 -23.13 -25.00
CA ASP A 400 3.64 -22.61 -25.86
C ASP A 400 3.64 -21.07 -25.95
N ALA A 401 2.49 -20.43 -25.75
CA ALA A 401 2.31 -18.98 -25.89
C ALA A 401 3.13 -18.15 -24.87
N PHE A 402 3.77 -18.80 -23.91
CA PHE A 402 4.64 -18.16 -22.92
C PHE A 402 6.14 -18.32 -23.25
N SER A 403 6.52 -18.85 -24.42
CA SER A 403 7.92 -19.11 -24.79
C SER A 403 8.86 -17.91 -24.67
N ASP A 404 8.31 -16.71 -24.88
CA ASP A 404 9.06 -15.44 -24.84
C ASP A 404 9.21 -14.90 -23.40
N TRP A 405 8.72 -15.64 -22.41
CA TRP A 405 8.77 -15.32 -20.99
C TRP A 405 9.68 -16.31 -20.24
N LYS A 406 10.43 -15.78 -19.28
CA LYS A 406 11.21 -16.55 -18.31
C LYS A 406 10.66 -16.33 -16.90
N LEU A 407 10.97 -17.28 -16.03
CA LEU A 407 10.54 -17.26 -14.63
C LEU A 407 11.76 -17.44 -13.73
N GLU A 408 12.02 -16.44 -12.90
CA GLU A 408 13.17 -16.40 -11.99
C GLU A 408 12.68 -16.38 -10.54
N VAL A 409 13.43 -17.01 -9.62
CA VAL A 409 13.13 -16.97 -8.18
C VAL A 409 14.16 -16.10 -7.50
N TRP A 410 13.68 -15.12 -6.75
CA TRP A 410 14.47 -14.09 -6.09
C TRP A 410 14.15 -14.03 -4.61
N ASP A 411 15.17 -13.78 -3.79
CA ASP A 411 15.04 -13.43 -2.38
C ASP A 411 15.24 -11.92 -2.23
N PHE A 412 14.15 -11.19 -1.98
CA PHE A 412 14.17 -9.72 -1.85
C PHE A 412 14.27 -9.24 -0.40
N THR A 413 14.50 -10.13 0.58
CA THR A 413 14.49 -9.74 2.00
C THR A 413 15.49 -8.64 2.36
N ASN A 414 16.65 -8.61 1.69
CA ASN A 414 17.71 -7.61 1.89
C ASN A 414 17.82 -6.62 0.72
N ALA A 415 16.81 -6.55 -0.14
CA ALA A 415 16.76 -5.64 -1.26
C ALA A 415 16.07 -4.33 -0.88
N ASN A 416 16.53 -3.21 -1.45
CA ASN A 416 15.90 -1.90 -1.24
C ASN A 416 14.94 -1.57 -2.40
N TYR A 417 15.35 -1.87 -3.63
CA TYR A 417 14.54 -1.73 -4.84
C TYR A 417 15.10 -2.62 -5.95
N ILE A 418 14.28 -2.86 -6.97
CA ILE A 418 14.67 -3.53 -8.20
C ILE A 418 14.55 -2.58 -9.40
N LEU A 419 15.40 -2.79 -10.39
CA LEU A 419 15.36 -2.15 -11.70
C LEU A 419 15.19 -3.21 -12.77
N VAL A 420 14.42 -2.90 -13.80
CA VAL A 420 14.23 -3.78 -14.96
C VAL A 420 14.98 -3.18 -16.14
N GLU A 421 16.00 -3.92 -16.60
CA GLU A 421 16.76 -3.57 -17.79
C GLU A 421 16.09 -4.15 -19.03
N ARG A 422 16.02 -3.37 -20.10
CA ARG A 422 15.69 -3.81 -21.46
C ARG A 422 16.59 -3.08 -22.44
N ASP A 423 17.19 -3.80 -23.38
CA ASP A 423 18.06 -3.23 -24.43
C ASP A 423 19.22 -2.37 -23.89
N ASN A 424 19.78 -2.71 -22.72
CA ASN A 424 20.80 -1.97 -21.97
C ASN A 424 20.35 -0.58 -21.44
N ASP A 425 19.04 -0.38 -21.27
CA ASP A 425 18.46 0.79 -20.62
C ASP A 425 17.48 0.38 -19.52
N PHE A 426 17.06 1.34 -18.69
CA PHE A 426 16.07 1.16 -17.63
C PHE A 426 14.81 1.99 -17.94
N PRO A 427 13.93 1.52 -18.86
CA PRO A 427 12.81 2.32 -19.35
C PRO A 427 11.65 2.43 -18.35
N TRP A 428 11.77 1.79 -17.18
CA TRP A 428 10.77 1.82 -16.10
C TRP A 428 11.38 2.34 -14.80
N PRO A 429 10.56 2.95 -13.94
CA PRO A 429 11.02 3.42 -12.64
C PRO A 429 11.47 2.25 -11.75
N ALA A 430 12.36 2.56 -10.80
CA ALA A 430 12.72 1.64 -9.73
C ALA A 430 11.47 1.16 -8.98
N ILE A 431 11.41 -0.14 -8.73
CA ILE A 431 10.30 -0.75 -7.98
C ILE A 431 10.81 -0.98 -6.56
N PRO A 432 10.33 -0.22 -5.57
CA PRO A 432 10.83 -0.31 -4.21
C PRO A 432 10.38 -1.60 -3.53
N ILE A 433 11.19 -2.06 -2.59
CA ILE A 433 10.86 -3.17 -1.70
C ILE A 433 10.28 -2.58 -0.41
N LYS A 434 9.11 -3.06 0.00
CA LYS A 434 8.53 -2.78 1.31
C LYS A 434 9.33 -3.56 2.32
N ALA A 435 10.14 -2.85 3.12
CA ALA A 435 10.84 -3.44 4.25
C ALA A 435 9.86 -4.27 5.09
N LYS A 436 10.26 -5.48 5.47
CA LYS A 436 9.45 -6.32 6.34
C LYS A 436 9.14 -5.49 7.59
N PRO A 437 7.85 -5.29 7.93
CA PRO A 437 7.54 -4.58 9.15
C PRO A 437 8.23 -5.32 10.28
N PRO A 438 8.79 -4.57 11.23
CA PRO A 438 9.77 -5.17 12.09
C PRO A 438 9.02 -6.16 13.02
N GLU A 439 9.56 -7.37 13.17
CA GLU A 439 8.79 -8.53 13.64
C GLU A 439 8.48 -8.41 15.14
N ILE A 440 7.20 -8.48 15.51
CA ILE A 440 6.79 -8.63 16.90
C ILE A 440 6.63 -10.12 17.20
N ALA A 441 7.33 -10.58 18.22
CA ALA A 441 7.37 -11.99 18.60
C ALA A 441 7.07 -12.16 20.09
N PHE A 442 6.51 -13.32 20.43
CA PHE A 442 6.49 -13.78 21.81
C PHE A 442 7.87 -14.32 22.20
N VAL A 443 8.45 -13.77 23.25
CA VAL A 443 9.79 -14.13 23.74
C VAL A 443 9.76 -14.52 25.22
N ASP A 444 10.92 -14.91 25.75
CA ASP A 444 11.12 -15.40 27.14
C ASP A 444 10.38 -16.69 27.50
N CYS A 445 9.71 -17.34 26.55
CA CYS A 445 8.99 -18.60 26.71
C CYS A 445 9.14 -19.49 25.47
N VAL A 446 9.13 -20.81 25.66
CA VAL A 446 9.12 -21.78 24.56
C VAL A 446 7.69 -22.31 24.39
N PRO A 447 7.06 -22.17 23.22
CA PRO A 447 5.73 -22.72 22.99
C PRO A 447 5.77 -24.25 23.07
N PHE A 448 4.79 -24.83 23.76
CA PHE A 448 4.61 -26.27 23.84
C PHE A 448 4.05 -26.78 22.50
N SER A 449 4.83 -27.57 21.79
CA SER A 449 4.41 -28.19 20.53
C SER A 449 4.21 -29.68 20.74
N ARG A 450 2.97 -30.19 20.61
CA ARG A 450 2.72 -31.64 20.64
C ARG A 450 2.07 -32.21 19.39
N ASP A 451 1.35 -31.40 18.63
CA ASP A 451 0.96 -31.64 17.24
C ASP A 451 0.64 -30.24 16.69
N LYS A 452 0.90 -29.97 15.40
CA LYS A 452 0.60 -28.66 14.81
C LYS A 452 -0.91 -28.41 14.92
N ASP A 453 -1.31 -27.48 15.76
CA ASP A 453 -2.69 -26.98 15.82
C ASP A 453 -3.06 -26.46 14.41
N PRO A 454 -4.14 -26.93 13.77
CA PRO A 454 -4.54 -26.48 12.43
C PRO A 454 -4.78 -24.96 12.35
N ASP A 455 -5.08 -24.30 13.47
CA ASP A 455 -5.32 -22.85 13.52
C ASP A 455 -4.05 -22.04 13.86
N GLY A 456 -2.89 -22.70 14.08
CA GLY A 456 -1.59 -22.03 14.26
C GLY A 456 -1.37 -21.32 15.60
N SER A 457 -2.28 -21.47 16.57
CA SER A 457 -2.19 -20.82 17.88
C SER A 457 -1.04 -21.37 18.74
N LEU A 458 -0.25 -20.49 19.35
CA LEU A 458 0.86 -20.88 20.22
C LEU A 458 0.37 -21.22 21.63
N LEU A 459 0.64 -22.45 22.09
CA LEU A 459 0.32 -22.89 23.45
C LEU A 459 1.52 -22.66 24.38
N PHE A 460 1.35 -21.87 25.43
CA PHE A 460 2.35 -21.68 26.48
C PHE A 460 1.92 -22.40 27.76
N VAL A 461 2.83 -23.20 28.35
CA VAL A 461 2.55 -24.00 29.55
C VAL A 461 3.41 -23.51 30.72
N ASN A 462 2.78 -23.20 31.86
CA ASN A 462 3.41 -22.72 33.09
C ASN A 462 4.19 -21.39 32.96
N GLN A 463 4.09 -20.71 31.81
CA GLN A 463 4.79 -19.46 31.53
C GLN A 463 3.89 -18.55 30.69
N ILE A 464 4.01 -17.25 30.94
CA ILE A 464 3.35 -16.20 30.15
C ILE A 464 4.48 -15.51 29.38
N PRO A 465 4.41 -15.44 28.03
CA PRO A 465 5.45 -14.85 27.21
C PRO A 465 5.55 -13.34 27.42
N SER A 466 6.71 -12.78 27.09
CA SER A 466 6.90 -11.34 26.90
C SER A 466 6.67 -10.97 25.43
N LEU A 467 6.44 -9.70 25.14
CA LEU A 467 6.35 -9.19 23.76
C LEU A 467 7.67 -8.53 23.36
N GLN A 468 8.28 -8.98 22.26
CA GLN A 468 9.45 -8.35 21.66
C GLN A 468 9.03 -7.33 20.62
N PHE A 469 9.44 -6.08 20.78
CA PHE A 469 9.24 -4.99 19.83
C PHE A 469 10.55 -4.61 19.18
N PRO A 470 10.57 -4.29 17.89
CA PRO A 470 11.79 -3.83 17.21
C PRO A 470 11.95 -2.31 17.30
N ILE A 471 11.67 -1.74 18.47
CA ILE A 471 11.71 -0.31 18.74
C ILE A 471 12.95 -0.01 19.58
N GLN A 472 13.65 1.09 19.27
CA GLN A 472 14.82 1.54 20.03
C GLN A 472 14.45 2.55 21.13
N LYS A 473 15.34 2.71 22.11
CA LYS A 473 15.17 3.55 23.31
C LYS A 473 14.81 5.02 23.04
N ASP A 474 15.32 5.56 21.94
CA ASP A 474 15.13 6.97 21.56
C ASP A 474 14.03 7.15 20.50
N SER A 475 13.18 6.14 20.27
CA SER A 475 12.07 6.27 19.33
C SER A 475 11.06 7.32 19.81
N THR A 476 10.75 8.29 18.95
CA THR A 476 9.81 9.39 19.25
C THR A 476 8.34 9.00 19.09
N ASN A 477 8.04 7.74 18.78
CA ASN A 477 6.71 7.29 18.36
C ASN A 477 6.07 6.27 19.32
N LEU A 478 6.58 6.08 20.54
CA LEU A 478 6.04 5.10 21.50
C LEU A 478 4.56 5.35 21.85
N ASP A 479 4.12 6.59 21.80
CA ASP A 479 2.73 7.02 22.00
C ASP A 479 1.78 6.55 20.89
N LYS A 480 2.31 6.22 19.71
CA LYS A 480 1.53 5.75 18.55
C LYS A 480 1.35 4.25 18.51
N TRP A 481 2.09 3.48 19.31
CA TRP A 481 1.94 2.03 19.41
C TRP A 481 0.92 1.68 20.48
N ARG A 482 -0.13 0.94 20.12
CA ARG A 482 -1.18 0.43 21.00
C ARG A 482 -1.11 -1.09 21.07
N VAL A 483 -1.19 -1.62 22.28
CA VAL A 483 -1.28 -3.06 22.54
C VAL A 483 -2.63 -3.32 23.22
N THR A 484 -3.37 -4.28 22.68
CA THR A 484 -4.67 -4.72 23.15
C THR A 484 -4.62 -6.20 23.49
N LEU A 485 -4.78 -6.55 24.78
CA LEU A 485 -4.84 -7.93 25.26
C LEU A 485 -6.28 -8.28 25.61
N VAL A 486 -6.83 -9.29 24.95
CA VAL A 486 -8.23 -9.71 25.11
C VAL A 486 -8.30 -11.21 25.42
N SER A 487 -9.12 -11.61 26.39
CA SER A 487 -9.46 -13.02 26.60
C SER A 487 -10.59 -13.47 25.67
N GLU A 488 -10.43 -14.64 25.06
CA GLU A 488 -11.45 -15.26 24.21
C GLU A 488 -12.15 -16.40 24.95
N GLY A 489 -13.49 -16.35 25.01
CA GLY A 489 -14.32 -17.49 25.43
C GLY A 489 -14.40 -17.78 26.95
N ILE A 490 -13.83 -16.97 27.85
CA ILE A 490 -13.89 -17.20 29.32
C ILE A 490 -14.31 -15.93 30.10
N GLU A 491 -15.10 -16.12 31.17
CA GLU A 491 -15.65 -15.07 32.08
C GLU A 491 -14.60 -14.23 32.84
N HIS A 492 -13.31 -14.56 32.78
CA HIS A 492 -12.25 -13.71 33.33
C HIS A 492 -11.83 -12.71 32.25
N SER A 493 -12.53 -11.58 32.21
CA SER A 493 -12.41 -10.53 31.20
C SER A 493 -11.08 -9.76 31.34
N LEU A 494 -10.00 -10.31 30.77
CA LEU A 494 -8.86 -9.47 30.42
C LEU A 494 -9.25 -8.73 29.15
N ASN A 495 -9.43 -7.42 29.27
CA ASN A 495 -9.59 -6.52 28.14
C ASN A 495 -8.86 -5.23 28.50
N VAL A 496 -7.58 -5.16 28.14
CA VAL A 496 -6.73 -4.02 28.41
C VAL A 496 -6.17 -3.51 27.10
N THR A 497 -6.20 -2.19 26.95
CA THR A 497 -5.56 -1.49 25.83
C THR A 497 -4.70 -0.38 26.42
N PHE A 498 -3.46 -0.30 25.99
CA PHE A 498 -2.49 0.70 26.45
C PHE A 498 -1.51 1.07 25.34
N THR A 499 -0.83 2.21 25.48
CA THR A 499 0.25 2.63 24.59
C THR A 499 1.62 2.21 25.11
N LEU A 500 2.63 2.08 24.24
CA LEU A 500 3.99 1.76 24.69
C LEU A 500 4.61 2.89 25.53
N GLU A 501 4.20 4.15 25.34
CA GLU A 501 4.64 5.27 26.19
C GLU A 501 4.07 5.16 27.61
N GLU A 502 2.82 4.73 27.78
CA GLU A 502 2.20 4.53 29.10
C GLU A 502 2.92 3.46 29.94
N VAL A 503 3.54 2.48 29.29
CA VAL A 503 4.23 1.34 29.92
C VAL A 503 5.74 1.41 29.76
N ARG A 504 6.28 2.58 29.44
CA ARG A 504 7.70 2.78 29.11
C ARG A 504 8.67 2.23 30.16
N GLU A 505 8.32 2.34 31.44
CA GLU A 505 9.12 1.84 32.57
C GLU A 505 9.16 0.30 32.64
N GLN A 506 8.22 -0.39 31.97
CA GLN A 506 8.16 -1.85 31.88
C GLN A 506 8.89 -2.39 30.63
N ILE A 507 9.38 -1.50 29.76
CA ILE A 507 10.08 -1.86 28.54
C ILE A 507 11.58 -1.97 28.79
N SER A 508 12.12 -3.17 28.56
CA SER A 508 13.57 -3.40 28.54
C SER A 508 14.13 -3.14 27.15
N PHE A 509 14.90 -2.07 26.99
CA PHE A 509 15.55 -1.71 25.73
C PHE A 509 16.89 -2.43 25.56
N ILE A 510 17.00 -3.26 24.53
CA ILE A 510 18.21 -3.97 24.09
C ILE A 510 18.67 -3.33 22.77
N GLU A 511 19.96 -3.44 22.41
CA GLU A 511 20.55 -2.71 21.27
C GLU A 511 19.81 -2.88 19.93
N SER A 512 19.16 -4.03 19.70
CA SER A 512 18.42 -4.32 18.46
C SER A 512 16.90 -4.42 18.62
N HIS A 513 16.37 -4.44 19.84
CA HIS A 513 14.95 -4.64 20.11
C HIS A 513 14.60 -4.23 21.56
N SER A 514 13.31 -4.08 21.82
CA SER A 514 12.70 -3.83 23.13
C SER A 514 11.89 -5.04 23.56
N ILE A 515 11.78 -5.28 24.87
CA ILE A 515 10.95 -6.36 25.43
C ILE A 515 9.99 -5.76 26.44
N LEU A 516 8.70 -6.01 26.27
CA LEU A 516 7.65 -5.68 27.23
C LEU A 516 7.23 -6.93 27.99
N ASP A 517 7.32 -6.86 29.31
CA ASP A 517 6.80 -7.90 30.18
C ASP A 517 5.28 -7.72 30.35
N ILE A 518 4.47 -8.59 29.72
CA ILE A 518 3.02 -8.54 29.83
C ILE A 518 2.46 -9.33 31.03
N ARG A 519 3.32 -9.97 31.84
CA ARG A 519 2.88 -10.82 32.97
C ARG A 519 2.04 -10.06 33.99
N GLU A 520 2.30 -8.77 34.18
CA GLU A 520 1.59 -7.94 35.15
C GLU A 520 0.08 -7.79 34.84
N TYR A 521 -0.31 -7.94 33.57
CA TYR A 521 -1.71 -7.85 33.15
C TYR A 521 -2.51 -9.11 33.49
N PHE A 522 -1.84 -10.24 33.68
CA PHE A 522 -2.45 -11.50 34.05
C PHE A 522 -2.36 -11.68 35.58
N LYS A 523 -3.44 -11.33 36.29
CA LYS A 523 -3.52 -11.39 37.77
C LYS A 523 -3.07 -12.76 38.35
N LYS A 524 -2.63 -12.79 39.62
CA LYS A 524 -2.05 -13.95 40.36
C LYS A 524 -2.96 -15.18 40.62
N SER A 525 -3.70 -15.64 39.62
CA SER A 525 -4.42 -16.93 39.59
C SER A 525 -4.00 -17.71 38.35
N PRO A 526 -4.17 -19.04 38.30
CA PRO A 526 -3.79 -19.80 37.11
C PRO A 526 -4.48 -19.21 35.87
N VAL A 527 -3.66 -18.73 34.94
CA VAL A 527 -4.09 -18.19 33.66
C VAL A 527 -4.39 -19.38 32.77
N ILE A 528 -5.67 -19.66 32.56
CA ILE A 528 -6.14 -20.75 31.71
C ILE A 528 -7.13 -20.13 30.74
N GLY A 529 -6.83 -20.21 29.45
CA GLY A 529 -7.69 -19.69 28.40
C GLY A 529 -6.94 -19.35 27.11
N THR A 530 -7.71 -18.95 26.11
CA THR A 530 -7.20 -18.36 24.87
C THR A 530 -7.17 -16.85 25.04
N TYR A 531 -6.07 -16.23 24.61
CA TYR A 531 -5.88 -14.79 24.67
C TYR A 531 -5.38 -14.31 23.32
N LYS A 532 -5.89 -13.16 22.90
CA LYS A 532 -5.51 -12.47 21.69
C LYS A 532 -4.70 -11.22 22.06
N ALA A 533 -3.56 -11.03 21.39
CA ALA A 533 -2.70 -9.87 21.57
C ALA A 533 -2.66 -9.06 20.26
N GLU A 534 -3.54 -8.09 20.14
CA GLU A 534 -3.60 -7.21 18.99
C GLU A 534 -2.68 -6.01 19.19
N ILE A 535 -1.81 -5.76 18.23
CA ILE A 535 -0.83 -4.69 18.28
C ILE A 535 -1.04 -3.81 17.07
N LYS A 536 -1.31 -2.53 17.35
CA LYS A 536 -1.49 -1.48 16.35
C LYS A 536 -0.35 -0.50 16.47
N GLY A 537 0.43 -0.37 15.40
CA GLY A 537 1.51 0.59 15.31
C GLY A 537 1.13 1.79 14.45
N PRO A 538 2.04 2.76 14.31
CA PRO A 538 1.94 3.74 13.24
C PRO A 538 1.92 3.03 11.87
N PHE A 539 1.46 3.72 10.81
CA PHE A 539 1.47 3.24 9.41
C PHE A 539 0.48 2.10 9.09
N GLY A 540 -0.60 1.96 9.88
CA GLY A 540 -1.53 0.86 9.71
C GLY A 540 -0.90 -0.50 10.00
N PHE A 541 0.23 -0.53 10.73
CA PHE A 541 0.78 -1.77 11.25
C PHE A 541 -0.26 -2.39 12.19
N GLU A 542 -0.69 -3.59 11.87
CA GLU A 542 -1.57 -4.40 12.70
C GLU A 542 -1.05 -5.84 12.70
N GLN A 543 -0.85 -6.39 13.90
CA GLN A 543 -0.50 -7.78 14.11
C GLN A 543 -1.39 -8.32 15.22
N ILE A 544 -1.93 -9.54 15.05
CA ILE A 544 -2.88 -10.17 15.96
C ILE A 544 -2.28 -11.46 16.53
#